data_AF-A0A699VKP7-F1
#
_entry.id   AF-A0A699VKP7-F1
#
_cell.length_a   1.000
_cell.length_b   1.000
_cell.length_c   1.000
_cell.angle_alpha   90.00
_cell.angle_beta   90.00
_cell.angle_gamma   90.00
#
_symmetry.space_group_name_H-M   'P 1'
#
loop_
_entity.id
_entity.type
_entity.pdbx_description
1 polymer ?
#
loop_
_entity_poly.entity_id
_entity_poly.type
_entity_poly.pdbx_seq_one_letter_code
_entity_poly.pdbx_strand_id
1 'polypeptide(L)'
;AKILSSREPTGYSHRLKAVVVDEAFQAYPDDNLLFIDSDTFIFADPRPLLTQIAPTVNFMHVLEYPLQERSNGYESSQFLKLIEKETFITSKGEERYQSSQFSWNSGVLGLSAAIAAYMPDVFLLMDRFYTGSNWSISEQLAFALILQTRSQLLPSDS
;
A
#
# COMPACT_ATOMS: atom_id res chain seq x y z
N ALA A 1 -4.99 12.89 19.14
CA ALA A 1 -5.90 13.91 18.54
C ALA A 1 -5.99 13.83 17.01
N LYS A 2 -5.11 13.10 16.30
CA LYS A 2 -5.22 12.84 14.84
C LYS A 2 -6.08 11.63 14.44
N ILE A 3 -6.25 10.63 15.30
CA ILE A 3 -7.10 9.45 15.01
C ILE A 3 -8.56 9.85 14.68
N LEU A 4 -9.03 11.00 15.18
CA LEU A 4 -10.37 11.54 14.92
C LEU A 4 -10.49 12.34 13.61
N SER A 5 -9.38 12.69 12.93
CA SER A 5 -9.39 13.30 11.59
C SER A 5 -9.27 12.29 10.46
N SER A 6 -9.37 10.97 10.77
CA SER A 6 -9.51 9.92 9.76
C SER A 6 -10.83 10.00 8.96
N ARG A 7 -11.70 10.96 9.31
CA ARG A 7 -12.85 11.38 8.52
C ARG A 7 -12.49 12.62 7.70
N GLU A 8 -12.22 12.42 6.41
CA GLU A 8 -12.51 13.25 5.21
C GLU A 8 -11.49 12.96 4.08
N PRO A 9 -11.85 12.96 2.76
CA PRO A 9 -13.04 13.55 2.10
C PRO A 9 -14.04 12.56 1.44
N THR A 10 -13.73 11.26 1.36
CA THR A 10 -14.44 10.29 0.50
C THR A 10 -15.34 9.29 1.24
N GLY A 11 -15.34 9.30 2.57
CA GLY A 11 -16.04 8.29 3.39
C GLY A 11 -15.31 6.95 3.50
N TYR A 12 -14.07 6.83 3.00
CA TYR A 12 -13.29 5.60 3.06
C TYR A 12 -12.84 5.23 4.48
N SER A 13 -13.42 4.15 5.03
CA SER A 13 -13.16 3.71 6.41
C SER A 13 -11.80 3.02 6.62
N HIS A 14 -11.16 2.54 5.56
CA HIS A 14 -9.91 1.77 5.67
C HIS A 14 -8.65 2.64 5.53
N ARG A 15 -8.78 3.96 5.68
CA ARG A 15 -7.65 4.92 5.71
C ARG A 15 -6.78 4.80 6.95
N LEU A 16 -7.30 4.20 8.02
CA LEU A 16 -6.65 4.16 9.34
C LEU A 16 -5.26 3.52 9.31
N LYS A 17 -5.07 2.44 8.54
CA LYS A 17 -3.76 1.77 8.42
C LYS A 17 -2.70 2.72 7.87
N ALA A 18 -2.98 3.37 6.74
CA ALA A 18 -2.07 4.34 6.13
C ALA A 18 -1.79 5.53 7.06
N VAL A 19 -2.77 6.00 7.84
CA VAL A 19 -2.57 7.07 8.84
C VAL A 19 -1.63 6.63 9.95
N VAL A 20 -1.80 5.42 10.50
CA VAL A 20 -0.91 4.90 11.55
C VAL A 20 0.52 4.73 11.02
N VAL A 21 0.67 4.25 9.79
CA VAL A 21 1.98 4.15 9.12
C VAL A 21 2.63 5.53 8.96
N ASP A 22 1.90 6.52 8.47
CA ASP A 22 2.37 7.90 8.31
C ASP A 22 2.75 8.54 9.67
N GLU A 23 1.93 8.35 10.69
CA GLU A 23 2.22 8.84 12.05
C GLU A 23 3.48 8.19 12.63
N ALA A 24 3.70 6.90 12.39
CA ALA A 24 4.90 6.21 12.85
C ALA A 24 6.16 6.78 12.19
N PHE A 25 6.14 7.04 10.88
CA PHE A 25 7.25 7.71 10.20
C PHE A 25 7.47 9.16 10.69
N GLN A 26 6.41 9.88 11.05
CA GLN A 26 6.55 11.22 11.62
C GLN A 26 7.17 11.19 13.03
N ALA A 27 6.86 10.17 13.82
CA ALA A 27 7.41 10.00 15.15
C ALA A 27 8.85 9.47 15.13
N TYR A 28 9.18 8.63 14.15
CA TYR A 28 10.47 7.95 14.02
C TYR A 28 10.99 8.05 12.57
N PRO A 29 11.45 9.24 12.13
CA PRO A 29 11.73 9.53 10.72
C PRO A 29 12.92 8.77 10.13
N ASP A 30 13.85 8.32 10.98
CA ASP A 30 15.06 7.61 10.56
C ASP A 30 14.93 6.08 10.69
N ASP A 31 13.82 5.59 11.25
CA ASP A 31 13.63 4.18 11.54
C ASP A 31 12.84 3.46 10.42
N ASN A 32 13.22 2.21 10.18
CA ASN A 32 12.41 1.29 9.39
C ASN A 32 11.16 0.88 10.19
N LEU A 33 10.05 0.68 9.48
CA LEU A 33 8.76 0.34 10.07
C LEU A 33 8.38 -1.11 9.74
N LEU A 34 7.93 -1.84 10.77
CA LEU A 34 7.19 -3.09 10.58
C LEU A 34 5.77 -2.90 11.12
N PHE A 35 4.81 -2.88 10.21
CA PHE A 35 3.38 -2.88 10.54
C PHE A 35 2.83 -4.29 10.38
N ILE A 36 1.98 -4.71 11.32
CA ILE A 36 1.33 -6.03 11.33
C ILE A 36 -0.14 -5.83 11.74
N ASP A 37 -1.06 -6.37 10.95
CA ASP A 37 -2.48 -6.36 11.29
C ASP A 37 -2.75 -7.14 12.59
N SER A 38 -3.77 -6.73 13.35
CA SER A 38 -4.09 -7.34 14.66
C SER A 38 -4.54 -8.81 14.58
N ASP A 39 -4.92 -9.27 13.39
CA ASP A 39 -5.30 -10.65 13.10
C ASP A 39 -4.17 -11.47 12.46
N THR A 40 -2.96 -10.91 12.35
CA THR A 40 -1.78 -11.59 11.82
C THR A 40 -0.92 -12.16 12.94
N PHE A 41 -0.55 -13.45 12.83
CA PHE A 41 0.23 -14.18 13.82
C PHE A 41 1.65 -14.44 13.33
N ILE A 42 2.63 -14.21 14.22
CA ILE A 42 4.05 -14.46 13.94
C ILE A 42 4.41 -15.86 14.41
N PHE A 43 4.76 -16.75 13.47
CA PHE A 43 5.17 -18.14 13.76
C PHE A 43 6.69 -18.35 13.77
N ALA A 44 7.46 -17.39 13.28
CA ALA A 44 8.90 -17.42 13.21
C ALA A 44 9.51 -16.08 13.64
N ASP A 45 10.78 -16.06 14.00
CA ASP A 45 11.49 -14.85 14.38
C ASP A 45 11.44 -13.79 13.24
N PRO A 46 10.89 -12.58 13.48
CA PRO A 46 10.77 -11.55 12.44
C PRO A 46 12.07 -10.76 12.21
N ARG A 47 13.12 -10.96 13.03
CA ARG A 47 14.38 -10.22 12.90
C ARG A 47 15.01 -10.31 11.50
N PRO A 48 15.03 -11.46 10.80
CA PRO A 48 15.57 -11.53 9.44
C PRO A 48 14.85 -10.60 8.45
N LEU A 49 13.54 -10.41 8.59
CA LEU A 49 12.78 -9.47 7.78
C LEU A 49 13.23 -8.03 8.06
N LEU A 50 13.31 -7.65 9.35
CA LEU A 50 13.73 -6.31 9.76
C LEU A 50 15.13 -5.94 9.24
N THR A 51 16.06 -6.91 9.25
CA THR A 51 17.44 -6.69 8.77
C THR A 51 17.55 -6.53 7.26
N GLN A 52 16.54 -6.95 6.50
CA GLN A 52 16.53 -6.85 5.04
C GLN A 52 15.84 -5.59 4.53
N ILE A 53 15.07 -4.89 5.38
CA ILE A 53 14.45 -3.62 5.00
C ILE A 53 15.55 -2.60 4.68
N ALA A 54 15.51 -2.07 3.47
CA ALA A 54 16.47 -1.11 2.95
C ALA A 54 15.76 -0.11 2.03
N PRO A 55 16.35 1.06 1.71
CA PRO A 55 15.70 2.04 0.83
C PRO A 55 15.20 1.48 -0.51
N THR A 56 15.83 0.42 -1.02
CA THR A 56 15.48 -0.25 -2.27
C THR A 56 14.71 -1.57 -2.07
N VAL A 57 14.47 -2.02 -0.84
CA VAL A 57 13.83 -3.31 -0.53
C VAL A 57 12.77 -3.12 0.55
N ASN A 58 11.51 -3.37 0.18
CA ASN A 58 10.37 -3.32 1.10
C ASN A 58 9.58 -4.62 1.02
N PHE A 59 8.73 -4.84 2.00
CA PHE A 59 7.97 -6.08 2.17
C PHE A 59 6.47 -5.81 2.27
N MET A 60 5.69 -6.69 1.66
CA MET A 60 4.27 -6.90 1.95
C MET A 60 4.06 -8.36 2.31
N HIS A 61 2.89 -8.73 2.84
CA HIS A 61 2.69 -10.07 3.39
C HIS A 61 2.90 -11.18 2.35
N VAL A 62 2.01 -11.27 1.37
CA VAL A 62 2.04 -12.29 0.32
C VAL A 62 1.73 -11.65 -1.02
N LEU A 63 2.47 -12.05 -2.06
CA LEU A 63 2.12 -11.79 -3.45
C LEU A 63 0.85 -12.59 -3.79
N GLU A 64 -0.26 -11.94 -4.07
CA GLU A 64 -1.53 -12.65 -4.29
C GLU A 64 -1.68 -13.09 -5.77
N TYR A 65 -2.05 -12.17 -6.66
CA TYR A 65 -2.38 -12.46 -8.06
C TYR A 65 -2.15 -11.22 -8.93
N PRO A 66 -1.91 -11.36 -10.25
CA PRO A 66 -2.01 -10.28 -11.20
C PRO A 66 -3.40 -9.62 -11.14
N LEU A 67 -3.48 -8.29 -11.15
CA LEU A 67 -4.73 -7.56 -10.96
C LEU A 67 -5.82 -7.96 -11.98
N GLN A 68 -5.43 -8.24 -13.22
CA GLN A 68 -6.32 -8.71 -14.29
C GLN A 68 -7.05 -10.02 -13.96
N GLU A 69 -6.49 -10.88 -13.11
CA GLU A 69 -7.10 -12.17 -12.75
C GLU A 69 -8.28 -12.03 -11.78
N ARG A 70 -8.46 -10.87 -11.14
CA ARG A 70 -9.58 -10.60 -10.23
C ARG A 70 -10.71 -9.79 -10.87
N SER A 71 -10.84 -9.79 -12.19
CA SER A 71 -11.80 -8.98 -12.97
C SER A 71 -13.28 -9.39 -12.82
N ASN A 72 -13.61 -10.34 -11.94
CA ASN A 72 -14.94 -10.96 -11.87
C ASN A 72 -15.95 -10.15 -11.02
N GLY A 73 -15.48 -9.16 -10.25
CA GLY A 73 -16.30 -8.28 -9.42
C GLY A 73 -16.56 -6.93 -10.08
N TYR A 74 -17.64 -6.26 -9.67
CA TYR A 74 -17.94 -4.91 -10.17
C TYR A 74 -16.83 -3.93 -9.78
N GLU A 75 -16.44 -3.91 -8.49
CA GLU A 75 -15.43 -3.02 -7.94
C GLU A 75 -14.06 -3.25 -8.59
N SER A 76 -13.64 -4.51 -8.71
CA SER A 76 -12.38 -4.85 -9.38
C SER A 76 -12.40 -4.50 -10.86
N SER A 77 -13.52 -4.69 -11.56
CA SER A 77 -13.68 -4.23 -12.94
C SER A 77 -13.57 -2.71 -13.09
N GLN A 78 -14.16 -1.93 -12.18
CA GLN A 78 -14.04 -0.47 -12.19
C GLN A 78 -12.61 -0.03 -11.90
N PHE A 79 -11.95 -0.67 -10.94
CA PHE A 79 -10.55 -0.41 -10.63
C PHE A 79 -9.63 -0.69 -11.82
N LEU A 80 -9.78 -1.83 -12.51
CA LEU A 80 -8.98 -2.15 -13.69
C LEU A 80 -9.16 -1.11 -14.81
N LYS A 81 -10.42 -0.73 -15.09
CA LYS A 81 -10.72 0.33 -16.06
C LYS A 81 -10.10 1.67 -15.66
N LEU A 82 -10.10 1.99 -14.37
CA LEU A 82 -9.50 3.22 -13.84
C LEU A 82 -8.01 3.24 -14.10
N ILE A 83 -7.28 2.20 -13.68
CA ILE A 83 -5.81 2.19 -13.77
C ILE A 83 -5.31 2.10 -15.21
N GLU A 84 -6.03 1.43 -16.11
CA GLU A 84 -5.65 1.32 -17.52
C GLU A 84 -5.91 2.60 -18.32
N LYS A 85 -6.90 3.39 -17.91
CA LYS A 85 -7.30 4.62 -18.60
C LYS A 85 -6.54 5.85 -18.10
N GLU A 86 -6.26 5.91 -16.81
CA GLU A 86 -5.76 7.14 -16.17
C GLU A 86 -4.24 7.21 -16.12
N THR A 87 -3.74 8.43 -16.10
CA THR A 87 -2.37 8.74 -15.74
C THR A 87 -2.42 9.45 -14.40
N PHE A 88 -1.63 8.98 -13.44
CA PHE A 88 -1.59 9.49 -12.07
C PHE A 88 -0.40 10.42 -11.94
N ILE A 89 -0.59 11.58 -11.32
CA ILE A 89 0.50 12.52 -11.02
C ILE A 89 0.95 12.27 -9.58
N THR A 90 2.16 11.76 -9.42
CA THR A 90 2.76 11.41 -8.13
C THR A 90 4.06 12.18 -7.93
N SER A 91 4.74 11.98 -6.81
CA SER A 91 6.06 12.58 -6.57
C SER A 91 7.12 12.12 -7.57
N LYS A 92 6.89 11.02 -8.31
CA LYS A 92 7.77 10.52 -9.38
C LYS A 92 7.44 11.10 -10.77
N GLY A 93 6.38 11.91 -10.86
CA GLY A 93 5.88 12.48 -12.11
C GLY A 93 4.66 11.74 -12.62
N GLU A 94 4.54 11.59 -13.94
CA GLU A 94 3.46 10.85 -14.57
C GLU A 94 3.67 9.34 -14.43
N GLU A 95 2.72 8.66 -13.80
CA GLU A 95 2.71 7.21 -13.66
C GLU A 95 1.47 6.59 -14.29
N ARG A 96 1.67 5.42 -14.91
CA ARG A 96 0.61 4.57 -15.42
C ARG A 96 0.74 3.21 -14.78
N TYR A 97 -0.36 2.72 -14.24
CA TYR A 97 -0.42 1.39 -13.68
C TYR A 97 -1.06 0.43 -14.69
N GLN A 98 -0.73 -0.85 -14.59
CA GLN A 98 -1.16 -1.87 -15.53
C GLN A 98 -1.86 -3.00 -14.80
N SER A 99 -2.84 -3.59 -15.45
CA SER A 99 -3.56 -4.77 -14.95
C SER A 99 -2.69 -6.02 -14.83
N SER A 100 -1.52 -6.02 -15.47
CA SER A 100 -0.47 -7.04 -15.30
C SER A 100 0.34 -6.91 -14.00
N GLN A 101 0.26 -5.78 -13.30
CA GLN A 101 0.87 -5.63 -11.98
C GLN A 101 0.11 -6.47 -10.95
N PHE A 102 0.73 -6.68 -9.79
CA PHE A 102 0.24 -7.64 -8.82
C PHE A 102 -0.49 -6.98 -7.64
N SER A 103 -1.52 -7.66 -7.15
CA SER A 103 -2.06 -7.49 -5.81
C SER A 103 -1.15 -8.15 -4.78
N TRP A 104 -1.09 -7.55 -3.60
CA TRP A 104 -0.32 -8.01 -2.46
C TRP A 104 -1.16 -7.87 -1.22
N ASN A 105 -1.11 -8.81 -0.28
CA ASN A 105 -1.81 -8.69 1.00
C ASN A 105 -1.13 -7.63 1.90
N SER A 106 -1.89 -6.68 2.45
CA SER A 106 -1.35 -5.61 3.33
C SER A 106 -1.31 -5.96 4.82
N GLY A 107 -1.49 -7.25 5.19
CA GLY A 107 -1.46 -7.73 6.57
C GLY A 107 -0.11 -7.54 7.28
N VAL A 108 0.95 -7.45 6.49
CA VAL A 108 2.31 -7.10 6.93
C VAL A 108 2.83 -6.05 5.97
N LEU A 109 3.43 -4.98 6.51
CA LEU A 109 4.21 -4.00 5.75
C LEU A 109 5.58 -3.86 6.41
N GLY A 110 6.66 -4.22 5.69
CA GLY A 110 8.03 -3.94 6.09
C GLY A 110 8.58 -2.80 5.24
N LEU A 111 8.64 -1.59 5.80
CA LEU A 111 8.88 -0.37 5.05
C LEU A 111 10.15 0.32 5.51
N SER A 112 10.98 0.73 4.58
CA SER A 112 12.13 1.58 4.86
C SER A 112 11.70 3.01 5.17
N ALA A 113 12.51 3.73 5.95
CA ALA A 113 12.29 5.15 6.24
C ALA A 113 12.13 6.00 4.96
N ALA A 114 12.75 5.58 3.84
CA ALA A 114 12.61 6.25 2.54
C ALA A 114 11.16 6.29 2.02
N ILE A 115 10.29 5.38 2.47
CA ILE A 115 8.87 5.35 2.09
C ILE A 115 8.09 6.53 2.67
N ALA A 116 8.55 7.14 3.77
CA ALA A 116 7.90 8.30 4.37
C ALA A 116 7.67 9.44 3.36
N ALA A 117 8.63 9.66 2.44
CA ALA A 117 8.52 10.67 1.39
C ALA A 117 7.41 10.40 0.37
N TYR A 118 6.93 9.15 0.26
CA TYR A 118 5.91 8.71 -0.68
C TYR A 118 4.53 8.49 -0.04
N MET A 119 4.38 8.72 1.27
CA MET A 119 3.06 8.61 1.92
C MET A 119 2.00 9.53 1.30
N PRO A 120 2.30 10.77 0.86
CA PRO A 120 1.34 11.57 0.11
C PRO A 120 0.82 10.90 -1.17
N ASP A 121 1.69 10.18 -1.90
CA ASP A 121 1.29 9.42 -3.09
C ASP A 121 0.38 8.23 -2.72
N VAL A 122 0.67 7.54 -1.61
CA VAL A 122 -0.18 6.45 -1.10
C VAL A 122 -1.58 6.97 -0.80
N PHE A 123 -1.69 8.11 -0.10
CA PHE A 123 -2.99 8.73 0.17
C PHE A 123 -3.73 9.14 -1.10
N LEU A 124 -3.04 9.77 -2.05
CA LEU A 124 -3.60 10.19 -3.33
C LEU A 124 -4.18 9.01 -4.10
N LEU A 125 -3.40 7.93 -4.26
CA LEU A 125 -3.84 6.75 -4.99
C LEU A 125 -4.97 6.03 -4.27
N MET A 126 -4.88 5.85 -2.95
CA MET A 126 -5.92 5.22 -2.15
C MET A 126 -7.27 5.93 -2.32
N ASP A 127 -7.30 7.26 -2.19
CA ASP A 127 -8.52 8.04 -2.37
C ASP A 127 -9.05 7.96 -3.81
N ARG A 128 -8.14 7.98 -4.80
CA ARG A 128 -8.52 7.90 -6.21
C ARG A 128 -9.08 6.53 -6.57
N PHE A 129 -8.43 5.46 -6.12
CA PHE A 129 -8.85 4.08 -6.32
C PHE A 129 -10.21 3.84 -5.68
N TYR A 130 -10.41 4.29 -4.45
CA TYR A 130 -11.69 4.13 -3.77
C TYR A 130 -12.79 4.93 -4.47
N THR A 131 -12.56 6.19 -4.82
CA THR A 131 -13.55 7.02 -5.52
C THR A 131 -13.91 6.46 -6.89
N GLY A 132 -12.94 5.87 -7.60
CA GLY A 132 -13.13 5.33 -8.95
C GLY A 132 -13.72 3.92 -8.99
N SER A 133 -13.65 3.15 -7.90
CA SER A 133 -14.06 1.73 -7.90
C SER A 133 -14.98 1.31 -6.76
N ASN A 134 -15.04 2.10 -5.68
CA ASN A 134 -15.62 1.74 -4.40
C ASN A 134 -15.01 0.47 -3.77
N TRP A 135 -13.82 0.04 -4.22
CA TRP A 135 -13.23 -1.19 -3.72
C TRP A 135 -12.61 -0.98 -2.34
N SER A 136 -13.07 -1.75 -1.35
CA SER A 136 -12.63 -1.61 0.05
C SER A 136 -11.13 -1.83 0.25
N ILE A 137 -10.46 -2.59 -0.63
CA ILE A 137 -9.01 -2.87 -0.55
C ILE A 137 -8.13 -1.78 -1.19
N SER A 138 -8.67 -0.58 -1.45
CA SER A 138 -7.93 0.51 -2.10
C SER A 138 -6.63 0.90 -1.38
N GLU A 139 -6.58 0.81 -0.05
CA GLU A 139 -5.38 0.96 0.77
C GLU A 139 -4.29 -0.04 0.36
N GLN A 140 -4.64 -1.33 0.37
CA GLN A 140 -3.75 -2.42 -0.04
C GLN A 140 -3.21 -2.20 -1.46
N LEU A 141 -4.09 -1.81 -2.39
CA LEU A 141 -3.72 -1.55 -3.79
C LEU A 141 -2.78 -0.35 -3.93
N ALA A 142 -3.00 0.72 -3.16
CA ALA A 142 -2.14 1.90 -3.17
C ALA A 142 -0.73 1.58 -2.69
N PHE A 143 -0.57 0.87 -1.57
CA PHE A 143 0.74 0.42 -1.12
C PHE A 143 1.40 -0.50 -2.14
N ALA A 144 0.69 -1.52 -2.64
CA ALA A 144 1.23 -2.46 -3.60
C ALA A 144 1.80 -1.76 -4.85
N LEU A 145 1.06 -0.81 -5.43
CA LEU A 145 1.47 -0.14 -6.67
C LEU A 145 2.59 0.90 -6.44
N ILE A 146 2.58 1.64 -5.33
CA ILE A 146 3.68 2.52 -4.97
C ILE A 146 4.96 1.71 -4.72
N LEU A 147 4.90 0.67 -3.90
CA LEU A 147 6.09 -0.10 -3.54
C LEU A 147 6.72 -0.80 -4.75
N GLN A 148 5.91 -1.35 -5.66
CA GLN A 148 6.38 -1.96 -6.91
C GLN A 148 7.11 -0.98 -7.84
N THR A 149 6.84 0.33 -7.73
CA THR A 149 7.45 1.36 -8.60
C THR A 149 8.57 2.14 -7.93
N ARG A 150 8.72 2.03 -6.60
CA ARG A 150 9.74 2.71 -5.80
C ARG A 150 10.85 1.78 -5.30
N SER A 151 10.60 0.48 -5.25
CA SER A 151 11.51 -0.49 -4.63
C SER A 151 11.33 -1.89 -5.19
N GLN A 152 12.25 -2.78 -4.84
CA GLN A 152 12.01 -4.22 -4.90
C GLN A 152 11.03 -4.59 -3.78
N LEU A 153 9.83 -5.03 -4.16
CA LEU A 153 8.83 -5.52 -3.22
C LEU A 153 8.93 -7.04 -3.09
N LEU A 154 9.09 -7.51 -1.85
CA LEU A 154 9.25 -8.93 -1.52
C LEU A 154 8.14 -9.42 -0.57
N PRO A 155 7.79 -10.71 -0.62
CA PRO A 155 6.92 -11.34 0.37
C PRO A 155 7.59 -11.44 1.74
N SER A 156 6.80 -11.32 2.81
CA SER A 156 7.28 -11.44 4.20
C SER A 156 7.23 -12.87 4.74
N ASP A 157 6.53 -13.78 4.05
CA ASP A 157 6.27 -15.16 4.47
C ASP A 157 7.21 -16.20 3.83
N SER A 158 8.23 -15.72 3.10
CA SER A 158 9.19 -16.55 2.37
C SER A 158 10.38 -17.03 3.20
#